data_AF-A0A3D6B6E7-F1
#
_entry.id   AF-A0A3D6B6E7-F1
#
_cell.length_a   1.000
_cell.length_b   1.000
_cell.length_c   1.000
_cell.angle_alpha   90.00
_cell.angle_beta   90.00
_cell.angle_gamma   90.00
#
_symmetry.space_group_name_H-M   'P 1'
#
loop_
_entity.id
_entity.type
_entity.pdbx_description
1 polymer ?
#
loop_
_entity_poly.entity_id
_entity_poly.type
_entity_poly.pdbx_seq_one_letter_code
_entity_poly.pdbx_strand_id
1 'polypeptide(L)'
;MEDQHAKISISFKDGLLEISGSENFVSEQIKLFKEIIDGQFQQLPTKNREEKDEENNDNNDGQILTRLQDYQDVLTEHEGKIKILKQVTGKNKQEKSINTALIYLWAKDKLGTPDVPFQEIREACEHQGCLDSTNFATHIKSAKSYILVSGKSKSQSAKLSIPGKSQALQLIQSLKTL
;
A
#
# COMPACT_ATOMS: atom_id res chain seq x y z
N MET A 1 24.49 -24.23 -35.93
CA MET A 1 23.10 -23.90 -35.59
C MET A 1 23.18 -23.10 -34.30
N GLU A 2 22.85 -21.81 -34.35
CA GLU A 2 22.73 -21.01 -33.13
C GLU A 2 21.48 -21.48 -32.40
N ASP A 3 21.66 -22.10 -31.23
CA ASP A 3 20.54 -22.37 -30.32
C ASP A 3 20.00 -21.01 -29.85
N GLN A 4 18.88 -20.57 -30.43
CA GLN A 4 18.21 -19.35 -30.04
C GLN A 4 17.66 -19.52 -28.62
N HIS A 5 18.42 -18.97 -27.67
CA HIS A 5 18.03 -18.90 -26.26
C HIS A 5 17.03 -17.77 -26.07
N ALA A 6 15.84 -18.14 -25.58
CA ALA A 6 14.78 -17.22 -25.22
C ALA A 6 14.66 -17.13 -23.70
N LYS A 7 14.30 -15.95 -23.22
CA LYS A 7 14.04 -15.69 -21.80
C LYS A 7 12.78 -14.86 -21.65
N ILE A 8 11.91 -15.27 -20.74
CA ILE A 8 10.68 -14.58 -20.39
C ILE A 8 10.66 -14.38 -18.88
N SER A 9 10.36 -13.16 -18.48
CA SER A 9 10.21 -12.77 -17.08
C SER A 9 8.85 -12.10 -16.93
N ILE A 10 7.93 -12.72 -16.19
CA ILE A 10 6.60 -12.20 -15.92
C ILE A 10 6.49 -11.91 -14.43
N SER A 11 6.26 -10.65 -14.09
CA SER A 11 6.09 -10.20 -12.71
C SER A 11 4.62 -10.24 -12.32
N PHE A 12 4.29 -11.02 -11.29
CA PHE A 12 2.98 -11.09 -10.66
C PHE A 12 3.01 -10.44 -9.28
N LYS A 13 1.84 -10.22 -8.67
CA LYS A 13 1.76 -9.63 -7.31
C LYS A 13 2.50 -10.45 -6.24
N ASP A 14 2.53 -11.77 -6.40
CA ASP A 14 3.09 -12.71 -5.41
C ASP A 14 4.47 -13.27 -5.78
N GLY A 15 5.09 -12.78 -6.86
CA GLY A 15 6.44 -13.22 -7.25
C GLY A 15 6.81 -12.98 -8.70
N LEU A 16 8.05 -13.33 -9.03
CA LEU A 16 8.60 -13.28 -10.38
C LEU A 16 8.65 -14.68 -10.97
N LEU A 17 7.99 -14.90 -12.10
CA LEU A 17 8.16 -16.11 -12.90
C LEU A 17 9.20 -15.83 -13.98
N GLU A 18 10.31 -16.56 -13.94
CA GLU A 18 11.36 -16.48 -14.95
C GLU A 18 11.54 -17.85 -15.63
N ILE A 19 11.41 -17.86 -16.95
CA ILE A 19 11.60 -19.05 -17.79
C ILE A 19 12.68 -18.72 -18.81
N SER A 20 13.73 -19.52 -18.87
CA SER A 20 14.79 -19.38 -19.86
C SER A 20 15.18 -20.74 -20.43
N GLY A 21 15.49 -20.78 -21.73
CA GLY A 21 15.80 -22.03 -22.42
C GLY A 21 15.80 -21.84 -23.93
N SER A 22 15.68 -22.94 -24.68
CA SER A 22 15.49 -22.85 -26.13
C SER A 22 14.14 -22.21 -26.44
N GLU A 23 14.05 -21.52 -27.58
CA GLU A 23 12.80 -20.88 -28.01
C GLU A 23 11.61 -21.85 -28.05
N ASN A 24 11.85 -23.11 -28.45
CA ASN A 24 10.82 -24.14 -28.49
C ASN A 24 10.32 -24.50 -27.08
N PHE A 25 11.24 -24.65 -26.12
CA PHE A 25 10.89 -24.88 -24.72
C PHE A 25 10.09 -23.71 -24.13
N VAL A 26 10.57 -22.48 -24.35
CA VAL A 26 9.90 -21.28 -23.85
C VAL A 26 8.50 -21.14 -24.44
N SER A 27 8.34 -21.41 -25.74
CA SER A 27 7.04 -21.36 -26.42
C SER A 27 6.05 -22.42 -25.94
N GLU A 28 6.52 -23.63 -25.61
CA GLU A 28 5.71 -24.67 -24.99
C GLU A 28 5.25 -24.26 -23.58
N GLN A 29 6.16 -23.72 -22.77
CA GLN A 29 5.83 -23.25 -21.42
C GLN A 29 4.80 -22.12 -21.47
N ILE A 30 4.93 -21.14 -22.39
CA ILE A 30 3.93 -20.06 -22.53
C ILE A 30 2.53 -20.63 -22.78
N LYS A 31 2.37 -21.66 -23.62
CA LYS A 31 1.05 -22.23 -23.92
C LYS A 31 0.41 -22.88 -22.70
N LEU A 32 1.20 -23.54 -21.86
CA LEU A 32 0.76 -24.11 -20.57
C LEU A 32 0.41 -23.03 -19.55
N PHE A 33 1.21 -21.96 -19.47
CA PHE A 33 0.94 -20.85 -18.57
C PHE A 33 -0.14 -19.90 -19.09
N LYS A 34 -0.52 -19.97 -20.38
CA LYS A 34 -1.53 -19.10 -20.97
C LYS A 34 -2.88 -19.21 -20.26
N GLU A 35 -3.30 -20.41 -19.89
CA GLU A 35 -4.57 -20.60 -19.16
C GLU A 35 -4.52 -20.03 -17.74
N ILE A 36 -3.35 -20.09 -17.09
CA ILE A 36 -3.13 -19.51 -15.75
C ILE A 36 -3.06 -17.97 -15.85
N ILE A 37 -2.40 -17.44 -16.88
CA ILE A 37 -2.28 -16.01 -17.15
C ILE A 37 -3.65 -15.42 -17.53
N ASP A 38 -4.43 -16.08 -18.40
CA ASP A 38 -5.78 -15.65 -18.77
C ASP A 38 -6.72 -15.68 -17.56
N GLY A 39 -6.61 -16.67 -16.67
CA GLY A 39 -7.38 -16.71 -15.41
C GLY A 39 -7.06 -15.57 -14.43
N GLN A 40 -5.85 -15.00 -14.49
CA GLN A 40 -5.41 -13.87 -13.66
C GLN A 40 -5.72 -12.51 -14.31
N PHE A 41 -5.86 -12.45 -15.64
CA PHE A 41 -6.11 -11.20 -16.38
C PHE A 41 -7.58 -10.94 -16.74
N GLN A 42 -8.49 -11.92 -16.65
CA GLN A 42 -9.91 -11.73 -16.97
C GLN A 42 -10.75 -10.94 -15.93
N GLN A 43 -10.12 -10.26 -14.97
CA GLN A 43 -10.81 -9.28 -14.12
C GLN A 43 -10.57 -7.81 -14.55
N LEU A 44 -10.41 -7.56 -15.85
CA LEU A 44 -10.52 -6.21 -16.40
C LEU A 44 -11.77 -6.10 -17.28
N PRO A 45 -12.76 -5.27 -16.92
CA PRO A 45 -13.84 -4.94 -17.85
C PRO A 45 -13.27 -4.15 -19.02
N THR A 46 -13.48 -4.67 -20.23
CA THR A 46 -13.18 -4.04 -21.51
C THR A 46 -14.02 -2.77 -21.66
N LYS A 47 -13.42 -1.61 -21.44
CA LYS A 47 -14.03 -0.30 -21.72
C LYS A 47 -13.89 0.00 -23.21
N ASN A 48 -14.97 -0.20 -23.97
CA ASN A 48 -15.11 0.35 -25.31
C ASN A 48 -15.08 1.88 -25.26
N ARG A 49 -14.38 2.44 -26.24
CA ARG A 49 -14.08 3.86 -26.41
C ARG A 49 -15.26 4.54 -27.09
N GLU A 50 -15.89 5.51 -26.44
CA GLU A 50 -16.60 6.62 -27.07
C GLU A 50 -16.63 7.82 -26.12
N GLU A 51 -16.39 8.99 -26.70
CA GLU A 51 -16.18 10.28 -26.07
C GLU A 51 -17.53 10.94 -25.71
N LYS A 52 -17.68 11.44 -24.47
CA LYS A 52 -18.07 12.83 -24.14
C LYS A 52 -18.56 12.99 -22.69
N ASP A 53 -18.03 14.07 -22.10
CA ASP A 53 -18.61 15.01 -21.14
C ASP A 53 -19.12 14.54 -19.76
N GLU A 54 -18.38 15.01 -18.75
CA GLU A 54 -18.74 15.49 -17.39
C GLU A 54 -19.63 14.66 -16.42
N GLU A 55 -19.17 14.66 -15.16
CA GLU A 55 -19.84 14.26 -13.91
C GLU A 55 -20.28 12.79 -13.77
N ASN A 56 -19.41 11.97 -13.17
CA ASN A 56 -19.74 11.42 -11.85
C ASN A 56 -18.55 10.78 -11.15
N ASN A 57 -18.54 11.04 -9.86
CA ASN A 57 -17.70 10.42 -8.86
C ASN A 57 -18.04 8.92 -8.76
N ASP A 58 -17.10 8.19 -8.19
CA ASP A 58 -17.23 6.80 -7.74
C ASP A 58 -16.94 5.70 -8.77
N ASN A 59 -15.99 4.84 -8.40
CA ASN A 59 -15.58 3.54 -8.96
C ASN A 59 -14.12 3.19 -8.57
N ASN A 60 -13.41 4.03 -7.81
CA ASN A 60 -12.09 3.69 -7.28
C ASN A 60 -12.13 2.88 -5.97
N ASP A 61 -13.28 2.82 -5.30
CA ASP A 61 -13.42 2.08 -4.04
C ASP A 61 -13.22 0.56 -4.22
N GLY A 62 -13.60 0.02 -5.39
CA GLY A 62 -13.59 -1.42 -5.65
C GLY A 62 -12.21 -2.08 -5.70
N GLN A 63 -11.16 -1.41 -6.19
CA GLN A 63 -9.80 -2.00 -6.28
C GLN A 63 -8.98 -1.82 -4.99
N ILE A 64 -9.36 -0.83 -4.18
CA ILE A 64 -8.73 -0.48 -2.91
C ILE A 64 -9.21 -1.43 -1.81
N LEU A 65 -10.51 -1.71 -1.77
CA LEU A 65 -11.13 -2.64 -0.84
C LEU A 65 -10.47 -4.04 -0.89
N THR A 66 -10.08 -4.53 -2.07
CA THR A 66 -9.50 -5.87 -2.23
C THR A 66 -8.10 -6.03 -1.61
N ARG A 67 -7.31 -4.95 -1.47
CA ARG A 67 -5.95 -5.02 -0.89
C ARG A 67 -5.90 -4.80 0.62
N LEU A 68 -6.97 -4.23 1.17
CA LEU A 68 -7.14 -3.99 2.61
C LEU A 68 -8.18 -4.94 3.24
N GLN A 69 -8.77 -5.85 2.47
CA GLN A 69 -9.80 -6.80 2.91
C GLN A 69 -9.40 -7.58 4.17
N ASP A 70 -8.14 -8.01 4.27
CA ASP A 70 -7.62 -8.70 5.46
C ASP A 70 -7.57 -7.84 6.73
N TYR A 71 -7.71 -6.52 6.58
CA TYR A 71 -7.58 -5.50 7.62
C TYR A 71 -8.79 -4.58 7.70
N GLN A 72 -9.90 -4.94 7.04
CA GLN A 72 -11.12 -4.13 6.98
C GLN A 72 -11.74 -3.90 8.37
N ASP A 73 -11.45 -4.77 9.33
CA ASP A 73 -11.83 -4.63 10.75
C ASP A 73 -11.03 -3.55 11.50
N VAL A 74 -9.90 -3.11 10.95
CA VAL A 74 -8.96 -2.18 11.59
C VAL A 74 -8.80 -0.90 10.77
N LEU A 75 -8.94 -0.98 9.45
CA LEU A 75 -8.70 0.11 8.49
C LEU A 75 -9.82 0.13 7.46
N THR A 76 -10.37 1.32 7.21
CA THR A 76 -11.24 1.58 6.07
C THR A 76 -10.66 2.72 5.26
N GLU A 77 -10.76 2.65 3.94
CA GLU A 77 -10.46 3.79 3.10
C GLU A 77 -11.75 4.53 2.77
N HIS A 78 -11.73 5.85 2.87
CA HIS A 78 -12.82 6.72 2.46
C HIS A 78 -12.22 7.90 1.69
N GLU A 79 -12.58 8.04 0.42
CA GLU A 79 -12.14 9.17 -0.45
C GLU A 79 -10.62 9.36 -0.52
N GLY A 80 -9.84 8.28 -0.67
CA GLY A 80 -8.38 8.37 -0.76
C GLY A 80 -7.66 8.54 0.59
N LYS A 81 -8.41 8.53 1.71
CA LYS A 81 -7.87 8.67 3.08
C LYS A 81 -8.14 7.42 3.91
N ILE A 82 -7.11 6.94 4.59
CA ILE A 82 -7.21 5.78 5.47
C ILE A 82 -7.74 6.24 6.83
N LYS A 83 -8.92 5.72 7.20
CA LYS A 83 -9.51 5.83 8.53
C LYS A 83 -9.21 4.56 9.31
N ILE A 84 -8.62 4.69 10.49
CA ILE A 84 -8.41 3.57 11.40
C ILE A 84 -9.69 3.38 12.22
N LEU A 85 -10.33 2.23 12.08
CA LEU A 85 -11.61 1.91 12.73
C LEU A 85 -11.42 1.53 14.20
N LYS A 86 -10.27 0.92 14.55
CA LYS A 86 -9.95 0.56 15.93
C LYS A 86 -9.06 1.61 16.60
N GLN A 87 -9.29 1.83 17.89
CA GLN A 87 -8.50 2.78 18.66
C GLN A 87 -7.04 2.34 18.77
N VAL A 88 -6.14 3.20 18.30
CA VAL A 88 -4.70 2.92 18.35
C VAL A 88 -4.20 2.89 19.80
N THR A 89 -3.50 1.81 20.14
CA THR A 89 -2.92 1.60 21.47
C THR A 89 -1.69 2.48 21.67
N GLY A 90 -1.50 2.96 22.91
CA GLY A 90 -0.33 3.75 23.30
C GLY A 90 -0.50 4.34 24.69
N LYS A 91 0.59 4.39 25.48
CA LYS A 91 0.56 4.85 26.87
C LYS A 91 0.39 6.36 26.99
N ASN A 92 0.83 7.11 25.98
CA ASN A 92 0.79 8.56 25.94
C ASN A 92 0.45 9.07 24.53
N LYS A 93 0.11 10.37 24.41
CA LYS A 93 -0.29 10.99 23.13
C LYS A 93 0.79 10.87 22.04
N GLN A 94 2.06 10.92 22.44
CA GLN A 94 3.21 10.72 21.56
C GLN A 94 3.21 9.33 20.92
N GLU A 95 3.16 8.28 21.74
CA GLU A 95 3.21 6.89 21.29
C GLU A 95 1.98 6.57 20.43
N LYS A 96 0.79 7.06 20.82
CA LYS A 96 -0.41 6.96 19.98
C LYS A 96 -0.23 7.63 18.62
N SER A 97 0.35 8.83 18.56
CA SER A 97 0.63 9.53 17.30
C SER A 97 1.59 8.76 16.41
N ILE A 98 2.67 8.22 16.99
CA ILE A 98 3.66 7.43 16.24
C ILE A 98 3.02 6.14 15.72
N ASN A 99 2.26 5.43 16.55
CA ASN A 99 1.58 4.20 16.15
C ASN A 99 0.53 4.45 15.07
N THR A 100 -0.27 5.51 15.19
CA THR A 100 -1.23 5.94 14.16
C THR A 100 -0.50 6.24 12.85
N ALA A 101 0.62 6.96 12.91
CA ALA A 101 1.42 7.25 11.72
C ALA A 101 1.99 5.98 11.09
N LEU A 102 2.50 5.03 11.89
CA LEU A 102 3.01 3.74 11.38
C LEU A 102 1.93 2.96 10.64
N ILE A 103 0.74 2.86 11.23
CA ILE A 103 -0.40 2.15 10.63
C ILE A 103 -0.84 2.84 9.33
N TYR A 104 -0.97 4.17 9.35
CA TYR A 104 -1.38 4.96 8.18
C TYR A 104 -0.37 4.84 7.03
N LEU A 105 0.92 5.00 7.32
CA LEU A 105 1.98 4.87 6.33
C LEU A 105 2.05 3.46 5.75
N TRP A 106 1.78 2.44 6.56
CA TRP A 106 1.75 1.04 6.09
C TRP A 106 0.60 0.81 5.11
N ALA A 107 -0.59 1.34 5.42
CA ALA A 107 -1.74 1.24 4.52
C ALA A 107 -1.46 1.94 3.18
N LYS A 108 -0.87 3.14 3.22
CA LYS A 108 -0.47 3.89 2.02
C LYS A 108 0.65 3.20 1.23
N ASP A 109 1.61 2.55 1.89
CA ASP A 109 2.62 1.71 1.24
C ASP A 109 1.98 0.52 0.49
N LYS A 110 0.95 -0.11 1.06
CA LYS A 110 0.18 -1.18 0.40
C LYS A 110 -0.64 -0.71 -0.80
N LEU A 111 -1.06 0.55 -0.80
CA LEU A 111 -1.76 1.18 -1.91
C LEU A 111 -0.82 1.63 -3.04
N GLY A 112 0.50 1.55 -2.83
CA GLY A 112 1.50 1.97 -3.82
C GLY A 112 1.90 3.45 -3.70
N THR A 113 1.47 4.14 -2.65
CA THR A 113 1.86 5.53 -2.33
C THR A 113 2.68 5.54 -1.03
N PRO A 114 3.93 5.04 -1.03
CA PRO A 114 4.72 4.90 0.20
C PRO A 114 5.24 6.22 0.77
N ASP A 115 5.26 7.28 -0.05
CA ASP A 115 5.70 8.61 0.33
C ASP A 115 4.48 9.49 0.63
N VAL A 116 4.27 9.80 1.91
CA VAL A 116 3.05 10.44 2.39
C VAL A 116 3.38 11.80 3.00
N PRO A 117 2.69 12.89 2.61
CA PRO A 117 2.91 14.20 3.19
C PRO A 117 2.50 14.23 4.67
N PHE A 118 3.22 15.03 5.46
CA PHE A 118 2.93 15.19 6.89
C PHE A 118 1.50 15.67 7.18
N GLN A 119 0.88 16.38 6.22
CA GLN A 119 -0.50 16.82 6.34
C GLN A 119 -1.49 15.65 6.43
N GLU A 120 -1.36 14.64 5.57
CA GLU A 120 -2.23 13.45 5.61
C GLU A 120 -2.08 12.68 6.93
N ILE A 121 -0.84 12.56 7.43
CA ILE A 121 -0.58 11.84 8.68
C ILE A 121 -1.16 12.62 9.88
N ARG A 122 -1.16 13.96 9.83
CA ARG A 122 -1.80 14.79 10.85
C ARG A 122 -3.32 14.60 10.86
N GLU A 123 -3.95 14.59 9.69
CA GLU A 123 -5.39 14.33 9.56
C GLU A 123 -5.75 12.94 10.11
N ALA A 124 -4.93 11.93 9.84
CA ALA A 124 -5.11 10.60 10.43
C ALA A 124 -5.02 10.62 11.96
N CYS A 125 -4.07 11.38 12.52
CA CYS A 125 -3.94 11.55 13.97
C CYS A 125 -5.09 12.36 14.58
N GLU A 126 -5.66 13.31 13.84
CA GLU A 126 -6.81 14.11 14.25
C GLU A 126 -8.07 13.24 14.35
N HIS A 127 -8.31 12.40 13.34
CA HIS A 127 -9.40 11.43 13.35
C HIS A 127 -9.27 10.40 14.50
N GLN A 128 -8.03 10.08 14.91
CA GLN A 128 -7.78 9.21 16.06
C GLN A 128 -7.79 9.94 17.42
N GLY A 129 -8.01 11.26 17.43
CA GLY A 129 -7.98 12.06 18.66
C GLY A 129 -6.62 12.06 19.37
N CYS A 130 -5.54 11.72 18.67
CA CYS A 130 -4.19 11.63 19.22
C CYS A 130 -3.27 12.77 18.74
N LEU A 131 -3.75 13.66 17.87
CA LEU A 131 -2.95 14.75 17.32
C LEU A 131 -2.46 15.73 18.40
N ASP A 132 -1.15 15.89 18.47
CA ASP A 132 -0.49 17.01 19.11
C ASP A 132 0.07 17.93 18.01
N SER A 133 -0.68 18.95 17.61
CA SER A 133 -0.33 19.81 16.47
C SER A 133 1.01 20.53 16.64
N THR A 134 1.36 20.90 17.88
CA THR A 134 2.60 21.58 18.23
C THR A 134 3.80 20.63 18.17
N ASN A 135 3.67 19.42 18.71
CA ASN A 135 4.79 18.48 18.84
C ASN A 135 4.80 17.36 17.79
N PHE A 136 3.83 17.30 16.89
CA PHE A 136 3.69 16.24 15.89
C PHE A 136 4.99 15.96 15.13
N ALA A 137 5.58 17.00 14.55
CA ALA A 137 6.80 16.84 13.77
C ALA A 137 7.96 16.30 14.61
N THR A 138 8.05 16.69 15.89
CA THR A 138 9.04 16.21 16.84
C THR A 138 8.80 14.74 17.18
N HIS A 139 7.55 14.33 17.43
CA HIS A 139 7.19 12.94 17.71
C HIS A 139 7.50 12.02 16.53
N ILE A 140 7.12 12.40 15.31
CA ILE A 140 7.42 11.61 14.11
C ILE A 140 8.95 11.52 13.88
N LYS A 141 9.67 12.64 14.02
CA LYS A 141 11.14 12.65 13.89
C LYS A 141 11.85 11.85 15.00
N SER A 142 11.25 11.74 16.18
CA SER A 142 11.79 10.89 17.26
C SER A 142 11.76 9.41 16.89
N ALA A 143 10.80 9.00 16.05
CA ALA A 143 10.65 7.64 15.53
C ALA A 143 11.50 7.37 14.27
N LYS A 144 12.65 8.04 14.10
CA LYS A 144 13.54 7.91 12.93
C LYS A 144 13.99 6.49 12.59
N SER A 145 13.98 5.58 13.57
CA SER A 145 14.28 4.15 13.35
C SER A 145 13.21 3.47 12.49
N TYR A 146 11.96 3.92 12.59
CA TYR A 146 10.80 3.33 11.92
C TYR A 146 10.26 4.20 10.77
N ILE A 147 10.41 5.51 10.86
CA ILE A 147 9.88 6.49 9.90
C ILE A 147 11.03 7.29 9.30
N LEU A 148 11.15 7.23 7.97
CA LEU A 148 12.08 8.03 7.19
C LEU A 148 11.38 9.31 6.75
N VAL A 149 11.85 10.45 7.25
CA VAL A 149 11.32 11.77 6.89
C VAL A 149 12.14 12.35 5.75
N SER A 150 11.47 12.78 4.69
CA SER A 150 12.04 13.47 3.52
C SER A 150 11.47 14.88 3.39
N GLY A 151 12.13 15.74 2.62
CA GLY A 151 11.67 17.10 2.36
C GLY A 151 12.02 18.13 3.44
N LYS A 152 11.68 19.40 3.18
CA LYS A 152 12.12 20.56 3.98
C LYS A 152 10.90 21.39 4.42
N SER A 153 10.76 21.62 5.73
CA SER A 153 9.71 22.46 6.33
C SER A 153 8.28 22.08 5.91
N LYS A 154 7.66 22.78 4.95
CA LYS A 154 6.27 22.57 4.53
C LYS A 154 6.09 21.41 3.53
N SER A 155 7.16 20.98 2.85
CA SER A 155 7.14 19.83 1.94
C SER A 155 7.63 18.55 2.60
N GLN A 156 7.46 18.43 3.93
CA GLN A 156 7.88 17.23 4.64
C GLN A 156 6.96 16.06 4.35
N SER A 157 7.58 14.94 4.02
CA SER A 157 6.91 13.68 3.78
C SER A 157 7.57 12.59 4.60
N ALA A 158 6.85 11.51 4.83
CA ALA A 158 7.30 10.36 5.59
C ALA A 158 7.01 9.08 4.83
N LYS A 159 7.92 8.13 4.97
CA LYS A 159 7.79 6.75 4.49
C LYS A 159 8.30 5.79 5.55
N LEU A 160 7.87 4.54 5.50
CA LEU A 160 8.34 3.52 6.43
C LEU A 160 9.75 3.04 6.07
N SER A 161 10.57 2.84 7.10
CA SER A 161 11.79 2.05 6.99
C SER A 161 11.45 0.55 6.99
N ILE A 162 12.42 -0.31 6.65
CA ILE A 162 12.28 -1.78 6.75
C ILE A 162 11.79 -2.21 8.15
N PRO A 163 12.43 -1.80 9.26
CA PRO A 163 11.91 -2.12 10.59
C PRO A 163 10.56 -1.46 10.90
N GLY A 164 10.27 -0.27 10.33
CA GLY A 164 8.98 0.40 10.47
C GLY A 164 7.82 -0.39 9.87
N LYS A 165 8.03 -1.05 8.73
CA LYS A 165 7.02 -1.92 8.10
C LYS A 165 6.66 -3.11 8.99
N SER A 166 7.66 -3.75 9.61
CA SER A 166 7.45 -4.86 10.54
C SER A 166 6.68 -4.41 11.78
N GLN A 167 7.09 -3.28 12.37
CA GLN A 167 6.44 -2.72 13.56
C GLN A 167 4.98 -2.35 13.29
N ALA A 168 4.70 -1.71 12.14
CA ALA A 168 3.34 -1.36 11.75
C ALA A 168 2.46 -2.61 11.59
N LEU A 169 2.98 -3.68 10.98
CA LEU A 169 2.27 -4.94 10.82
C LEU A 169 1.94 -5.57 12.18
N GLN A 170 2.90 -5.58 13.12
CA GLN A 170 2.66 -6.09 14.47
C GLN A 170 1.55 -5.33 15.21
N LEU A 171 1.54 -3.99 15.10
CA LEU A 171 0.48 -3.16 15.65
C LEU A 171 -0.89 -3.50 15.06
N ILE A 172 -0.98 -3.61 13.73
CA ILE A 172 -2.23 -3.97 13.05
C ILE A 172 -2.70 -5.37 13.46
N GLN A 173 -1.80 -6.35 13.55
CA GLN A 173 -2.13 -7.71 14.01
C GLN A 173 -2.63 -7.73 15.45
N SER A 174 -1.99 -6.96 16.35
CA SER A 174 -2.47 -6.83 17.73
C SER A 174 -3.88 -6.24 17.80
N LEU A 175 -4.20 -5.27 16.93
CA LEU A 175 -5.53 -4.68 16.84
C LEU A 175 -6.55 -5.65 16.24
N LYS A 176 -6.16 -6.57 15.36
CA LYS A 176 -7.04 -7.60 14.80
C LYS A 176 -7.44 -8.66 15.83
N THR A 177 -6.56 -8.94 16.80
CA THR A 177 -6.73 -10.01 17.80
C THR A 177 -7.50 -9.57 19.06
N LEU A 178 -7.72 -8.25 19.23
CA LEU A 178 -8.53 -7.63 20.29
C LEU A 178 -9.99 -7.46 19.86
#